data_AF-F9UCZ9-F1
#
_entry.id   AF-F9UCZ9-F1
#
_cell.length_a   1.000
_cell.length_b   1.000
_cell.length_c   1.000
_cell.angle_alpha   90.00
_cell.angle_beta   90.00
_cell.angle_gamma   90.00
#
_symmetry.space_group_name_H-M   'P 1'
#
loop_
_entity.id
_entity.type
_entity.pdbx_description
1 polymer ?
#
loop_
_entity_poly.entity_id
_entity_poly.type
_entity_poly.pdbx_seq_one_letter_code
_entity_poly.pdbx_strand_id
1 'polypeptide(L)' 'MARIKSEVLTIRTTPRVKALLRLAAEHEHRSLASMIEVMVLNYAGTHGLAVPDFNQPARTESSLDVREAKDPE' A
#
# COMPACT_ATOMS: atom_id res chain seq x y z
N MET A 1 -16.23 -5.69 1.54
CA MET A 1 -14.82 -5.36 1.21
C MET A 1 -14.52 -3.99 1.77
N ALA A 2 -13.60 -3.89 2.73
CA ALA A 2 -13.24 -2.60 3.31
C ALA A 2 -12.68 -1.70 2.22
N ARG A 3 -13.35 -0.58 1.96
CA ARG A 3 -12.91 0.41 0.98
C ARG A 3 -11.67 1.08 1.55
N ILE A 4 -10.49 0.64 1.11
CA ILE A 4 -9.24 1.35 1.40
C ILE A 4 -9.44 2.79 0.90
N LYS A 5 -9.28 3.74 1.80
CA LYS A 5 -9.53 5.15 1.51
C LYS A 5 -8.28 5.67 0.80
N SER A 6 -8.45 6.22 -0.40
CA SER A 6 -7.35 6.86 -1.11
C SER A 6 -6.80 8.03 -0.29
N GLU A 7 -5.48 8.12 -0.19
CA GLU A 7 -4.78 9.22 0.47
C GLU A 7 -4.32 10.27 -0.57
N VAL A 8 -4.26 11.54 -0.17
CA VAL A 8 -3.81 12.63 -1.07
C VAL A 8 -2.30 12.77 -0.97
N LEU A 9 -1.60 12.60 -2.10
CA LEU A 9 -0.16 12.78 -2.20
C LEU A 9 0.18 14.08 -2.94
N THR A 10 0.85 15.02 -2.27
CA THR A 10 1.35 16.28 -2.88
C THR A 10 2.84 16.19 -3.16
N ILE A 11 3.24 16.30 -4.43
CA ILE A 11 4.65 16.15 -4.86
C ILE A 11 5.12 17.44 -5.52
N ARG A 12 6.26 17.98 -5.05
CA ARG A 12 7.02 19.01 -5.77
C ARG A 12 8.08 18.32 -6.62
N THR A 13 8.11 18.63 -7.91
CA THR A 13 9.04 18.03 -8.87
C THR A 13 9.37 19.02 -9.98
N THR A 14 10.29 18.65 -10.87
CA THR A 14 10.68 19.48 -12.01
C THR A 14 9.57 19.51 -13.08
N PRO A 15 9.49 20.58 -13.90
CA PRO A 15 8.54 20.64 -15.02
C PRO A 15 8.69 19.48 -16.01
N ARG A 16 9.93 19.00 -16.22
CA ARG A 16 10.23 17.87 -17.10
C ARG A 16 9.56 16.58 -16.61
N VAL A 17 9.66 16.28 -15.31
CA VAL A 17 9.03 15.07 -14.74
C VAL A 17 7.51 15.16 -14.85
N LYS A 18 6.92 16.33 -14.58
CA LYS A 18 5.48 16.54 -14.74
C LYS A 18 5.01 16.29 -16.19
N ALA A 19 5.77 16.77 -17.18
CA ALA A 19 5.45 16.57 -18.58
C ALA A 19 5.55 15.09 -19.00
N LEU A 20 6.62 14.40 -18.60
CA LEU A 20 6.81 12.97 -18.88
C LEU A 20 5.73 12.10 -18.24
N LEU A 21 5.36 12.39 -16.98
CA LEU A 21 4.29 11.67 -16.29
C LEU A 21 2.96 11.82 -17.05
N ARG A 22 2.67 13.01 -17.59
CA ARG A 22 1.46 13.24 -18.37
C ARG A 22 1.45 12.45 -19.67
N LEU A 23 2.55 12.47 -20.42
CA LEU A 23 2.68 11.71 -21.66
C LEU A 23 2.55 10.20 -21.40
N ALA A 24 3.15 9.68 -20.33
CA ALA A 24 3.02 8.27 -19.96
C ALA A 24 1.56 7.90 -19.62
N ALA A 25 0.88 8.75 -18.84
CA ALA A 25 -0.52 8.54 -18.46
C ALA A 25 -1.46 8.58 -19.68
N GLU A 26 -1.24 9.52 -20.60
CA GLU A 26 -1.98 9.62 -21.86
C GLU A 26 -1.75 8.39 -22.75
N HIS A 27 -0.51 7.92 -22.85
CA HIS A 27 -0.13 6.74 -23.64
C HIS A 27 -0.81 5.45 -23.15
N GLU A 28 -0.97 5.27 -21.84
CA GLU A 28 -1.65 4.09 -21.28
C GLU A 28 -3.15 4.29 -21.05
N HIS A 29 -3.72 5.45 -21.43
CA HIS A 29 -5.12 5.81 -21.17
C HIS A 29 -5.51 5.75 -19.69
N ARG A 30 -4.64 6.25 -18.79
CA ARG A 30 -4.83 6.21 -17.32
C ARG A 30 -4.76 7.60 -16.73
N SER A 31 -5.26 7.75 -15.51
CA SER A 31 -5.06 8.98 -14.74
C SER A 31 -3.60 9.10 -14.26
N LEU A 32 -3.16 10.33 -13.97
CA LEU A 32 -1.82 10.58 -13.40
C LEU A 32 -1.60 9.83 -12.09
N ALA A 33 -2.64 9.75 -11.23
CA ALA A 33 -2.57 9.02 -9.98
C ALA A 33 -2.35 7.53 -10.21
N SER A 34 -3.12 6.91 -11.11
CA SER A 34 -2.96 5.49 -11.43
C SER A 34 -1.60 5.19 -12.08
N MET A 35 -1.08 6.11 -12.90
CA MET A 35 0.27 5.98 -13.45
C MET A 35 1.36 6.01 -12.37
N ILE A 36 1.24 6.91 -11.38
CA ILE A 36 2.16 6.95 -10.24
C ILE A 36 2.10 5.63 -9.45
N GLU A 37 0.91 5.09 -9.18
CA GLU A 37 0.76 3.81 -8.48
C GLU A 37 1.50 2.68 -9.20
N VAL A 38 1.35 2.57 -10.52
CA VAL A 38 2.02 1.54 -11.33
C VAL A 38 3.54 1.70 -11.28
N MET A 39 4.05 2.94 -11.43
CA MET A 39 5.48 3.22 -11.35
C MET A 39 6.04 2.82 -9.98
N VAL A 40 5.33 3.16 -8.89
CA VAL A 40 5.76 2.84 -7.51
C VAL A 40 5.73 1.32 -7.27
N LEU A 41 4.67 0.63 -7.69
CA LEU A 41 4.55 -0.82 -7.51
C LEU A 41 5.61 -1.58 -8.32
N ASN A 42 5.88 -1.15 -9.56
CA ASN A 42 6.94 -1.73 -10.38
C ASN A 42 8.32 -1.49 -9.75
N TYR A 43 8.60 -0.27 -9.30
CA TYR A 43 9.83 0.05 -8.58
C TYR A 43 9.99 -0.85 -7.34
N ALA A 44 8.94 -1.00 -6.53
CA ALA A 44 8.97 -1.87 -5.36
C ALA A 44 9.26 -3.33 -5.73
N GLY A 45 8.56 -3.88 -6.73
CA GLY A 45 8.76 -5.26 -7.20
C GLY A 45 10.17 -5.51 -7.73
N THR A 46 10.73 -4.58 -8.50
CA THR A 46 12.09 -4.67 -9.05
C THR A 46 13.19 -4.55 -7.99
N HIS A 47 12.90 -3.90 -6.87
CA HIS A 47 13.86 -3.67 -5.78
C HIS A 47 13.60 -4.54 -4.54
N GLY A 48 12.61 -5.44 -4.59
CA GLY A 48 12.25 -6.31 -3.47
C GLY A 48 11.68 -5.56 -2.26
N LEU A 49 11.07 -4.40 -2.46
CA LEU A 49 10.44 -3.63 -1.38
C LEU A 49 9.07 -4.24 -1.04
N ALA A 50 8.93 -4.76 0.17
CA ALA A 50 7.64 -5.23 0.69
C ALA A 50 6.88 -4.07 1.34
N VAL A 51 5.62 -3.88 0.93
CA VAL A 51 4.72 -2.91 1.57
C VAL A 51 3.94 -3.63 2.68
N PRO A 52 3.79 -3.05 3.88
CA PRO A 52 2.94 -3.62 4.92
C PRO A 52 1.51 -3.84 4.40
N ASP A 53 0.90 -4.95 4.78
CA ASP A 53 -0.53 -5.17 4.51
C ASP A 53 -1.36 -4.24 5.40
N PHE A 54 -1.75 -3.09 4.84
CA PHE A 54 -2.60 -2.10 5.53
C PHE A 54 -4.06 -2.55 5.67
N ASN A 55 -4.42 -3.73 5.15
CA ASN A 55 -5.77 -4.31 5.26
C ASN A 55 -5.88 -5.37 6.37
N GLN A 56 -4.80 -5.66 7.08
CA GLN A 56 -4.88 -6.46 8.30
C GLN A 56 -5.24 -5.55 9.48
N PRO A 57 -6.41 -5.73 10.13
CA PRO A 57 -6.61 -5.12 11.44
C PRO A 57 -5.46 -5.62 12.31
N ALA A 58 -4.75 -4.68 12.94
CA ALA A 58 -3.63 -4.98 13.84
C ALA A 58 -4.03 -6.21 14.67
N ARG A 59 -3.35 -7.34 14.43
CA ARG A 59 -3.55 -8.52 15.24
C ARG A 59 -3.13 -8.09 16.64
N THR A 60 -4.11 -7.80 17.49
CA THR A 60 -3.88 -7.67 18.91
C THR A 60 -3.35 -9.03 19.33
N GLU A 61 -2.04 -9.09 19.53
CA GLU A 61 -1.38 -10.17 20.23
C GLU A 61 -1.92 -10.20 21.66
N SER A 62 -3.06 -10.86 21.85
CA SER A 62 -3.50 -11.37 23.15
C SER A 62 -3.42 -12.89 23.07
N SER A 63 -2.18 -13.39 23.09
CA SER A 63 -1.88 -14.66 23.74
C SER A 63 -1.44 -14.34 25.17
N LEU A 64 -1.69 -15.28 26.09
CA LEU A 64 -1.54 -15.25 27.56
C LEU A 64 -2.85 -14.79 28.25
N ASP A 65 -3.66 -15.61 28.91
CA ASP A 65 -3.41 -16.84 29.66
C ASP A 65 -4.60 -17.81 29.59
N VAL A 66 -4.40 -19.01 29.03
CA VAL A 66 -5.16 -20.21 29.42
C VAL A 66 -4.21 -21.03 30.27
N ARG A 67 -4.18 -20.74 31.57
CA ARG A 67 -3.69 -21.64 32.61
C ARG A 67 -4.93 -22.06 33.39
N GLU A 68 -5.54 -23.15 32.95
CA GLU A 68 -5.36 -24.45 33.59
C GLU A 68 -5.94 -24.47 35.01
N ALA A 69 -7.20 -24.89 35.08
CA ALA A 69 -7.80 -25.45 36.29
C ALA A 69 -8.87 -26.45 35.83
N LYS A 70 -8.40 -27.61 35.37
CA LYS A 70 -9.22 -28.82 35.31
C LYS A 70 -8.55 -29.83 36.22
N ASP A 71 -8.87 -29.76 37.51
CA ASP A 71 -8.69 -30.92 38.38
C ASP A 71 -9.99 -31.74 38.36
N PRO A 72 -9.91 -33.04 38.07
CA PRO A 72 -11.01 -33.99 38.21
C PRO A 72 -10.97 -34.62 39.60
N GLU A 73 -12.06 -34.52 40.36
CA GLU A 73 -12.62 -35.58 41.23
C GLU A 73 -13.95 -35.12 41.84
#